data_AF-A0A376EAB7-F1
#
_entry.id   AF-A0A376EAB7-F1
#
_cell.length_a   1.000
_cell.length_b   1.000
_cell.length_c   1.000
_cell.angle_alpha   90.00
_cell.angle_beta   90.00
_cell.angle_gamma   90.00
#
_symmetry.space_group_name_H-M   'P 1'
#
loop_
_entity.id
_entity.type
_entity.pdbx_description
1 polymer ?
#
loop_
_entity_poly.entity_id
_entity_poly.type
_entity_poly.pdbx_seq_one_letter_code
_entity_poly.pdbx_strand_id
1 'polypeptide(L)'
;MSVVARQGFKYSIIGYIGFLLGTFSIFIFTNNLEFYGTLRYIMPTAEMLVPFVVFGISYSNVKFFHKVDQDGKRHNMLTLSLAAVFINFILFLFIFFSAPLRFSGI
;
A
#
# COMPACT_ATOMS: atom_id res chain seq x y z
N MET A 1 8.13 6.92 30.88
CA MET A 1 8.35 7.15 29.43
C MET A 1 7.12 7.82 28.85
N SER A 2 7.28 8.89 28.08
CA SER A 2 6.16 9.51 27.35
C SER A 2 5.50 8.47 26.43
N VAL A 3 4.21 8.63 26.15
CA VAL A 3 3.45 7.74 25.24
C VAL A 3 4.16 7.65 23.88
N VAL A 4 4.73 8.76 23.41
CA VAL A 4 5.51 8.82 22.16
C VAL A 4 6.76 7.95 22.22
N ALA A 5 7.56 8.02 23.28
CA ALA A 5 8.78 7.21 23.40
C ALA A 5 8.48 5.70 23.46
N ARG A 6 7.40 5.32 24.17
CA ARG A 6 6.98 3.91 24.26
C ARG A 6 6.47 3.37 22.92
N GLN A 7 5.71 4.17 22.17
CA GLN A 7 5.22 3.78 20.85
C GLN A 7 6.37 3.72 19.85
N GLY A 8 7.23 4.74 19.82
CA GLY A 8 8.42 4.76 18.97
C GLY A 8 9.30 3.52 19.16
N PHE A 9 9.58 3.14 20.40
CA PHE A 9 10.37 1.93 20.69
C PHE A 9 9.72 0.64 20.14
N LYS A 10 8.40 0.47 20.29
CA LYS A 10 7.68 -0.68 19.75
C LYS A 10 7.73 -0.72 18.22
N TYR A 11 7.50 0.42 17.57
CA TYR A 11 7.58 0.51 16.12
C TYR A 11 8.99 0.24 15.59
N SER A 12 10.03 0.69 16.30
CA SER A 12 11.42 0.40 15.94
C SER A 12 11.72 -1.10 15.99
N ILE A 13 11.26 -1.82 17.03
CA ILE A 13 11.44 -3.28 17.11
C ILE A 13 10.80 -3.97 15.91
N ILE A 14 9.57 -3.61 15.56
CA ILE A 14 8.86 -4.16 14.41
C ILE A 14 9.64 -3.86 13.12
N GLY A 15 10.16 -2.64 12.97
CA GLY A 15 10.98 -2.23 11.84
C GLY A 15 12.27 -3.05 11.70
N TYR A 16 13.00 -3.24 12.80
CA TYR A 16 14.24 -4.04 12.79
C TYR A 16 14.00 -5.52 12.49
N ILE A 17 12.92 -6.11 13.02
CA ILE A 17 12.54 -7.49 12.70
C ILE A 17 12.19 -7.60 11.20
N GLY A 18 11.40 -6.66 10.67
CA GLY A 18 11.07 -6.62 9.24
C GLY A 18 12.32 -6.51 8.35
N PHE A 19 13.28 -5.67 8.75
CA PHE A 19 14.56 -5.54 8.05
C PHE A 19 15.37 -6.85 8.06
N LEU A 20 15.45 -7.52 9.20
CA LEU A 20 16.13 -8.81 9.30
C LEU A 20 15.46 -9.85 8.40
N LEU A 21 14.13 -9.98 8.46
CA LEU A 21 13.37 -10.89 7.59
C LEU A 21 13.61 -10.59 6.11
N GLY A 22 13.59 -9.31 5.71
CA GLY A 22 13.88 -8.90 4.35
C GLY A 22 15.30 -9.27 3.91
N THR A 23 16.30 -9.07 4.78
CA THR A 23 17.69 -9.45 4.52
C THR A 23 17.86 -10.96 4.40
N PHE A 24 17.24 -11.73 5.30
CA PHE A 24 17.28 -13.19 5.25
C PHE A 24 16.57 -13.76 4.02
N SER A 25 15.55 -13.07 3.49
CA SER A 25 14.83 -13.51 2.30
C SER A 25 15.73 -13.62 1.06
N ILE A 26 16.82 -12.85 0.99
CA ILE A 26 17.78 -12.90 -0.12
C ILE A 26 18.39 -14.31 -0.24
N PHE A 27 18.63 -14.99 0.89
CA PHE A 27 19.19 -16.34 0.90
C PHE A 27 18.20 -17.42 0.44
N ILE A 28 16.88 -17.16 0.54
CA ILE A 28 15.83 -18.09 0.11
C ILE A 28 15.77 -18.15 -1.43
N PHE A 29 15.97 -17.02 -2.10
CA PHE A 29 15.84 -16.90 -3.55
C PHE A 29 17.14 -17.12 -4.34
N THR A 30 18.27 -17.40 -3.68
CA THR A 30 19.57 -17.66 -4.34
C THR A 30 19.51 -18.78 -5.39
N ASN A 31 18.62 -19.76 -5.21
CA ASN A 31 18.46 -20.88 -6.15
C ASN A 31 17.75 -20.48 -7.46
N ASN A 32 17.05 -19.35 -7.53
CA ASN A 32 16.37 -18.87 -8.74
C ASN A 32 16.47 -17.35 -8.87
N LEU A 33 17.56 -16.90 -9.49
CA LEU A 33 17.86 -15.47 -9.68
C LEU A 33 16.91 -14.75 -10.64
N GLU A 34 16.32 -15.48 -11.60
CA GLU A 34 15.34 -14.93 -12.55
C GLU A 34 14.04 -14.55 -11.85
N PHE A 35 13.52 -15.46 -11.01
CA PHE A 35 12.36 -15.19 -10.18
C PHE A 35 12.63 -14.04 -9.20
N TYR A 36 13.81 -14.01 -8.59
CA TYR A 36 14.23 -12.92 -7.71
C TYR A 36 14.26 -11.56 -8.42
N GLY A 37 14.82 -11.50 -9.63
CA GLY A 37 14.84 -10.29 -10.47
C GLY A 37 13.43 -9.81 -10.81
N THR A 38 12.53 -10.75 -11.15
CA THR A 38 11.13 -10.45 -11.45
C THR A 38 10.39 -9.87 -10.24
N LEU A 39 10.55 -10.47 -9.06
CA LEU A 39 9.97 -9.94 -7.82
C LEU A 39 10.51 -8.54 -7.47
N ARG A 40 11.82 -8.33 -7.61
CA ARG A 40 12.47 -7.03 -7.41
C ARG A 40 12.00 -5.96 -8.38
N TYR A 41 11.49 -6.35 -9.53
CA TYR A 41 10.90 -5.41 -10.48
C TYR A 41 9.42 -5.14 -10.14
N ILE A 42 8.62 -6.19 -9.92
CA ILE A 42 7.17 -6.09 -9.72
C ILE A 42 6.84 -5.40 -8.38
N MET A 43 7.52 -5.74 -7.28
CA MET A 43 7.17 -5.17 -5.96
C MET A 43 7.34 -3.65 -5.89
N PRO A 44 8.51 -3.06 -6.21
CA PRO A 44 8.67 -1.60 -6.19
C PRO A 44 7.77 -0.91 -7.21
N THR A 45 7.56 -1.52 -8.38
CA THR A 45 6.63 -0.98 -9.38
C THR A 45 5.21 -0.93 -8.82
N ALA A 46 4.74 -1.99 -8.16
CA ALA A 46 3.44 -2.00 -7.51
C ALA A 46 3.35 -0.94 -6.41
N GLU A 47 4.38 -0.81 -5.57
CA GLU A 47 4.46 0.22 -4.51
C GLU A 47 4.38 1.65 -5.07
N MET A 48 5.02 1.93 -6.20
CA MET A 48 4.93 3.22 -6.89
C MET A 48 3.52 3.52 -7.42
N LEU A 49 2.72 2.48 -7.71
CA LEU A 49 1.34 2.61 -8.19
C LEU A 49 0.32 2.76 -7.05
N VAL A 50 0.61 2.28 -5.84
CA VAL A 50 -0.30 2.34 -4.68
C VAL A 50 -0.84 3.76 -4.41
N PRO A 51 -0.06 4.86 -4.45
CA PRO A 51 -0.57 6.21 -4.22
C PRO A 51 -1.68 6.61 -5.20
N PHE A 52 -1.63 6.15 -6.45
CA PHE A 52 -2.64 6.44 -7.46
C PHE A 52 -3.93 5.67 -7.21
N VAL A 53 -3.83 4.43 -6.72
CA VAL A 53 -4.98 3.58 -6.39
C VAL A 53 -5.67 4.03 -5.09
N VAL A 54 -4.89 4.31 -4.05
CA VAL A 54 -5.41 4.70 -2.74
C VAL A 54 -5.85 6.16 -2.71
N PHE A 55 -5.24 7.00 -3.54
CA PHE A 55 -5.60 8.41 -3.75
C PHE A 55 -5.80 9.20 -2.45
N GLY A 56 -4.95 8.96 -1.45
CA GLY A 56 -4.99 9.66 -0.16
C GLY A 56 -6.16 9.28 0.77
N ILE A 57 -7.00 8.32 0.41
CA ILE A 57 -8.14 7.87 1.23
C ILE A 57 -7.67 7.36 2.60
N SER A 58 -6.52 6.67 2.66
CA SER A 58 -5.90 6.25 3.93
C SER A 58 -5.58 7.42 4.87
N TYR A 59 -5.10 8.56 4.34
CA TYR A 59 -4.84 9.76 5.15
C TYR A 59 -6.14 10.43 5.61
N SER A 60 -7.15 10.47 4.73
CA SER A 60 -8.48 10.99 5.06
C SER A 60 -9.11 10.20 6.22
N ASN A 61 -9.02 8.87 6.18
CA ASN A 61 -9.50 8.01 7.26
C ASN A 61 -8.86 8.37 8.60
N VAL A 62 -7.54 8.51 8.68
CA VAL A 62 -6.85 8.85 9.94
C VAL A 62 -7.27 10.24 10.45
N LYS A 63 -7.37 11.23 9.56
CA LYS A 63 -7.73 12.60 9.92
C LYS A 63 -9.18 12.73 10.44
N PHE A 64 -10.13 12.05 9.79
CA PHE A 64 -11.56 12.18 10.09
C PHE A 64 -12.10 11.08 11.00
N PHE A 65 -11.30 10.06 11.35
CA PHE A 65 -11.71 8.93 12.17
C PHE A 65 -12.49 9.34 13.43
N HIS A 66 -11.90 10.21 14.26
CA HIS A 66 -12.50 10.62 15.53
C HIS A 66 -13.81 11.39 15.34
N LYS A 67 -13.91 12.20 14.29
CA LYS A 67 -15.12 12.98 14.01
C LYS A 67 -16.27 12.07 13.58
N VAL A 68 -15.96 11.07 12.75
CA VAL A 68 -16.97 10.13 12.25
C VAL A 68 -17.36 9.07 13.29
N ASP A 69 -16.46 8.76 14.21
CA ASP A 69 -16.73 7.90 15.38
C ASP A 69 -17.71 8.57 16.36
N GLN A 70 -17.54 9.87 16.62
CA GLN A 70 -18.48 10.67 17.44
C GLN A 70 -19.90 10.69 16.83
N ASP A 71 -20.01 10.72 15.51
CA ASP A 71 -21.29 10.68 14.79
C ASP A 71 -21.89 9.27 14.68
N GLY A 72 -21.23 8.23 15.23
CA GLY A 72 -21.67 6.83 15.14
C GLY A 72 -21.60 6.23 13.72
N LYS A 73 -20.95 6.90 12.77
CA LYS A 73 -20.93 6.55 11.34
C LYS A 73 -19.65 5.83 10.91
N ARG A 74 -18.88 5.28 11.86
CA ARG A 74 -17.58 4.62 11.60
C ARG A 74 -17.67 3.52 10.53
N HIS A 75 -18.70 2.68 10.59
CA HIS A 75 -18.88 1.61 9.62
C HIS A 75 -19.10 2.15 8.20
N ASN A 76 -19.95 3.18 8.05
CA ASN A 76 -20.18 3.82 6.77
C ASN A 76 -18.92 4.47 6.20
N MET A 77 -18.07 5.08 7.03
CA MET A 77 -16.80 5.64 6.57
C MET A 77 -15.87 4.56 6.02
N LEU A 78 -15.72 3.45 6.74
CA LEU A 78 -14.87 2.35 6.29
C LEU A 78 -15.40 1.74 4.99
N THR A 79 -16.70 1.48 4.89
CA THR A 79 -17.32 0.95 3.68
C THR A 79 -17.19 1.91 2.50
N LEU A 80 -17.39 3.21 2.71
CA LEU A 80 -17.22 4.24 1.68
C LEU A 80 -15.77 4.34 1.22
N SER A 81 -14.82 4.35 2.16
CA SER A 81 -13.40 4.41 1.86
C SER A 81 -12.93 3.18 1.09
N LEU A 82 -13.40 1.99 1.46
CA LEU A 82 -13.06 0.76 0.76
C LEU A 82 -13.67 0.72 -0.65
N ALA A 83 -14.93 1.13 -0.79
CA ALA A 83 -15.59 1.27 -2.09
C ALA A 83 -14.86 2.29 -2.97
N ALA A 84 -14.44 3.43 -2.41
CA ALA A 84 -13.72 4.46 -3.13
C ALA A 84 -12.34 3.98 -3.60
N VAL A 85 -11.58 3.23 -2.78
CA VAL A 85 -10.32 2.60 -3.21
C VAL A 85 -10.57 1.59 -4.33
N PHE A 86 -11.63 0.78 -4.20
CA PHE A 86 -11.98 -0.22 -5.22
C PHE A 86 -12.37 0.41 -6.56
N ILE A 87 -13.16 1.48 -6.53
CA ILE A 87 -13.53 2.24 -7.74
C ILE A 87 -12.29 2.88 -8.36
N ASN A 88 -11.41 3.51 -7.57
CA ASN A 88 -10.15 4.06 -8.06
C ASN A 88 -9.25 2.98 -8.68
N PHE A 89 -9.20 1.79 -8.08
CA PHE A 89 -8.46 0.67 -8.63
C PHE A 89 -8.97 0.24 -10.01
N ILE A 90 -10.30 0.10 -10.17
CA ILE A 90 -10.91 -0.24 -11.46
C ILE A 90 -10.62 0.85 -12.50
N LEU A 91 -10.79 2.12 -12.13
CA LEU A 91 -10.48 3.26 -13.02
C LEU A 91 -9.00 3.25 -13.43
N PHE A 92 -8.10 3.03 -12.47
CA PHE A 92 -6.66 2.94 -12.73
C PHE A 92 -6.35 1.80 -13.71
N LEU A 93 -6.91 0.60 -13.52
CA LEU A 93 -6.73 -0.52 -14.44
C LEU A 93 -7.24 -0.19 -15.84
N PHE A 94 -8.42 0.42 -15.94
CA PHE A 94 -9.00 0.78 -17.24
C PHE A 94 -8.09 1.77 -17.98
N ILE A 95 -7.57 2.80 -17.30
CA ILE A 95 -6.63 3.76 -17.89
C ILE A 95 -5.31 3.06 -18.26
N PHE A 96 -4.77 2.24 -17.37
CA PHE A 96 -3.50 1.54 -17.56
C PHE A 96 -3.52 0.60 -18.78
N PHE A 97 -4.62 -0.14 -19.00
CA PHE A 97 -4.77 -1.02 -20.15
C PHE A 97 -5.20 -0.30 -21.43
N SER A 98 -5.94 0.81 -21.34
CA SER A 98 -6.37 1.57 -22.53
C SER A 98 -5.29 2.51 -23.09
N ALA A 99 -4.39 3.02 -22.25
CA ALA A 99 -3.27 3.84 -22.67
C ALA A 99 -2.34 3.18 -23.73
N PRO A 100 -1.88 1.92 -23.55
CA PRO A 100 -1.04 1.25 -24.55
C PRO A 100 -1.81 0.92 -25.83
N LEU A 101 -3.12 0.66 -25.77
CA LEU A 101 -3.96 0.44 -26.97
C LEU A 101 -4.03 1.67 -27.89
N ARG A 102 -3.88 2.89 -27.34
CA ARG A 102 -3.84 4.12 -28.15
C ARG A 102 -2.45 4.44 -28.70
N PHE A 103 -1.39 3.92 -28.09
CA PHE A 103 -0.01 4.11 -28.55
C PHE A 103 0.46 3.03 -29.53
N SER A 104 -0.14 1.84 -29.52
CA SER A 104 0.08 0.76 -30.49
C SER A 104 -0.67 1.00 -31.82
N GLY A 105 -0.62 2.23 -32.33
CA GLY A 105 -1.12 2.59 -33.66
C GLY A 105 -0.18 2.19 -34.80
N ILE A 106 0.64 1.14 -34.59
CA ILE A 106 1.41 0.36 -35.56
C ILE A 106 1.29 -1.10 -35.13
#